data_AF-A0A0C1QRP0-F1
#
_entry.id   AF-A0A0C1QRP0-F1
#
_cell.length_a   1.000
_cell.length_b   1.000
_cell.length_c   1.000
_cell.angle_alpha   90.00
_cell.angle_beta   90.00
_cell.angle_gamma   90.00
#
_symmetry.space_group_name_H-M   'P 1'
#
loop_
_entity.id
_entity.type
_entity.pdbx_description
1 polymer ?
#
loop_
_entity_poly.entity_id
_entity_poly.type
_entity_poly.pdbx_seq_one_letter_code
_entity_poly.pdbx_strand_id
1 'polypeptide(L)'
;MLVHDLIKTDSGWRCKTCDWLWQSKPKTECPGVVRYNWVHPERLKTTTDLHKKNLKPKDENKPDGCIYSQKSRLWIWLYDEKNCEIHTPDLAPIYQWDNRRELKTTGELRKINLAPAEDIKPDGVAWVWDKEEECGVWIPLYLPNSCKWQARDNWITKTALKQKYLLSDGWIKKLGEPDKKLENRNYRNAAPIQLYSRQRVEAFLAENATEYAHWLDKREKHLAIFETNKDKIFSRRNLIKQQTADCLRCASGCSLPNGFFCAIHPMGVQFMPCPDWRERKSD
;
A
#
# COMPACT_ATOMS: atom_id res chain seq x y z
N MET A 1 -50.58 -0.68 9.38
CA MET A 1 -50.78 0.67 8.83
C MET A 1 -51.72 1.41 9.76
N LEU A 2 -51.26 2.49 10.40
CA LEU A 2 -52.06 3.22 11.39
C LEU A 2 -52.77 4.40 10.72
N VAL A 3 -54.07 4.53 10.96
CA VAL A 3 -54.89 5.65 10.48
C VAL A 3 -54.67 6.85 11.42
N HIS A 4 -54.59 8.05 10.88
CA HIS A 4 -54.50 9.26 11.68
C HIS A 4 -55.80 9.51 12.48
N ASP A 5 -55.67 9.71 13.80
CA ASP A 5 -56.76 10.26 14.63
C ASP A 5 -56.75 11.79 14.51
N LEU A 6 -57.60 12.35 13.64
CA LEU A 6 -57.58 13.75 13.23
C LEU A 6 -58.56 14.62 14.05
N ILE A 7 -58.07 15.75 14.56
CA ILE A 7 -58.87 16.85 15.09
C ILE A 7 -58.80 18.03 14.11
N LYS A 8 -59.93 18.70 13.88
CA LYS A 8 -59.96 19.96 13.13
C LYS A 8 -59.56 21.13 14.06
N THR A 9 -58.58 21.91 13.66
CA THR A 9 -58.12 23.14 14.33
C THR A 9 -58.37 24.35 13.44
N ASP A 10 -58.24 25.57 13.96
CA ASP A 10 -58.39 26.81 13.18
C ASP A 10 -57.38 26.90 12.01
N SER A 11 -56.24 26.23 12.16
CA SER A 11 -55.14 26.17 11.20
C SER A 11 -55.14 24.94 10.30
N GLY A 12 -56.13 24.03 10.42
CA GLY A 12 -56.25 22.85 9.57
C GLY A 12 -56.67 21.57 10.30
N TRP A 13 -55.99 20.47 10.02
CA TRP A 13 -56.20 19.15 10.63
C TRP A 13 -54.95 18.73 11.38
N ARG A 14 -55.07 18.39 12.66
CA ARG A 14 -53.96 17.93 13.51
C ARG A 14 -54.20 16.48 13.92
N CYS A 15 -53.19 15.61 13.82
CA CYS A 15 -53.30 14.25 14.33
C CYS A 15 -52.98 14.21 15.83
N LYS A 16 -53.82 13.57 16.67
CA LYS A 16 -53.55 13.42 18.11
C LYS A 16 -52.33 12.58 18.43
N THR A 17 -52.00 11.62 17.56
CA THR A 17 -50.92 10.65 17.78
C THR A 17 -49.56 11.20 17.38
N CYS A 18 -49.44 11.68 16.13
CA CYS A 18 -48.16 12.15 15.59
C CYS A 18 -47.95 13.66 15.66
N ASP A 19 -48.96 14.39 16.14
CA ASP A 19 -48.95 15.84 16.33
C ASP A 19 -48.78 16.71 15.07
N TRP A 20 -48.79 16.09 13.89
CA TRP A 20 -48.61 16.80 12.63
C TRP A 20 -49.88 17.55 12.24
N LEU A 21 -49.70 18.80 11.77
CA LEU A 21 -50.72 19.68 11.22
C LEU A 21 -50.67 19.71 9.68
N TRP A 22 -51.83 19.59 9.04
CA TRP A 22 -52.02 19.73 7.60
C TRP A 22 -53.14 20.73 7.28
N GLN A 23 -53.03 21.45 6.17
CA GLN A 23 -54.12 22.33 5.69
C GLN A 23 -55.33 21.54 5.16
N SER A 24 -55.10 20.33 4.65
CA SER A 24 -56.11 19.41 4.14
C SER A 24 -55.94 18.03 4.77
N LYS A 25 -56.96 17.15 4.70
CA LYS A 25 -56.86 15.81 5.27
C LYS A 25 -55.67 15.04 4.66
N PRO A 26 -54.76 14.49 5.47
CA PRO A 26 -53.61 13.77 4.97
C PRO A 26 -54.02 12.49 4.24
N LYS A 27 -53.27 12.15 3.19
CA LYS A 27 -53.35 10.86 2.49
C LYS A 27 -52.24 9.88 2.92
N THR A 28 -51.27 10.37 3.70
CA THR A 28 -50.15 9.59 4.20
C THR A 28 -50.54 8.78 5.43
N GLU A 29 -49.76 7.75 5.74
CA GLU A 29 -49.95 6.95 6.94
C GLU A 29 -49.42 7.65 8.19
N CYS A 30 -50.04 7.33 9.33
CA CYS A 30 -49.58 7.81 10.62
C CYS A 30 -48.34 7.01 11.07
N PRO A 31 -47.24 7.68 11.49
CA PRO A 31 -46.08 6.98 12.02
C PRO A 31 -46.34 6.33 13.39
N GLY A 32 -47.51 6.57 14.01
CA GLY A 32 -47.87 6.00 15.31
C GLY A 32 -47.20 6.65 16.52
N VAL A 33 -46.26 7.57 16.30
CA VAL A 33 -45.47 8.26 17.32
C VAL A 33 -45.39 9.76 17.02
N VAL A 34 -45.00 10.56 18.03
CA VAL A 34 -44.85 12.01 17.89
C VAL A 34 -43.83 12.34 16.81
N ARG A 35 -44.25 13.15 15.83
CA ARG A 35 -43.37 13.64 14.78
C ARG A 35 -42.74 14.96 15.20
N TYR A 36 -41.42 15.02 15.14
CA TYR A 36 -40.65 16.23 15.34
C TYR A 36 -40.19 16.82 14.01
N ASN A 37 -39.84 18.11 14.06
CA ASN A 37 -39.01 18.73 13.03
C ASN A 37 -37.54 18.29 13.22
N TRP A 38 -36.62 18.90 12.46
CA TRP A 38 -35.20 18.62 12.65
C TRP A 38 -34.72 18.90 14.08
N VAL A 39 -35.35 19.88 14.75
CA VAL A 39 -35.19 20.17 16.18
C VAL A 39 -36.11 19.24 16.97
N HIS A 40 -35.50 18.43 17.83
CA HIS A 40 -36.16 17.47 18.70
C HIS A 40 -35.50 17.52 20.10
N PRO A 41 -36.17 17.02 21.16
CA PRO A 41 -35.60 16.97 22.51
C PRO A 41 -34.26 16.22 22.54
N GLU A 42 -33.28 16.73 23.30
CA GLU A 42 -31.93 16.17 23.34
C GLU A 42 -31.87 14.70 23.76
N ARG A 43 -32.81 14.25 24.60
CA ARG A 43 -32.93 12.85 25.03
C ARG A 43 -33.27 11.86 23.92
N LEU A 44 -33.88 12.34 22.84
CA LEU A 44 -34.26 11.53 21.69
C LEU A 44 -33.10 11.50 20.71
N LYS A 45 -32.65 10.31 20.33
CA LYS A 45 -31.51 10.10 19.43
C LYS A 45 -31.93 9.29 18.22
N THR A 46 -31.33 9.59 17.07
CA THR A 46 -31.42 8.75 15.88
C THR A 46 -30.66 7.44 16.10
N THR A 47 -30.94 6.40 15.32
CA THR A 47 -30.15 5.16 15.33
C THR A 47 -28.65 5.42 15.15
N THR A 48 -28.29 6.34 14.27
CA THR A 48 -26.90 6.77 14.04
C THR A 48 -26.30 7.42 15.29
N ASP A 49 -27.04 8.27 15.99
CA ASP A 49 -26.55 8.93 17.21
C ASP A 49 -26.43 7.97 18.40
N LEU A 50 -27.32 6.98 18.49
CA LEU A 50 -27.18 5.87 19.44
C LEU A 50 -25.96 5.03 19.11
N HIS A 51 -25.77 4.70 17.84
CA HIS A 51 -24.63 3.91 17.41
C HIS A 51 -23.30 4.60 17.74
N LYS A 52 -23.18 5.93 17.57
CA LYS A 52 -22.01 6.71 18.03
C LYS A 52 -21.74 6.62 19.53
N LYS A 53 -22.71 6.21 20.34
CA LYS A 53 -22.60 5.99 21.78
C LYS A 53 -22.50 4.50 22.16
N ASN A 54 -22.37 3.61 21.17
CA ASN A 54 -22.45 2.15 21.35
C ASN A 54 -23.76 1.72 22.03
N LEU A 55 -24.85 2.41 21.69
CA LEU A 55 -26.19 2.12 22.14
C LEU A 55 -27.03 1.58 20.97
N LYS A 56 -27.98 0.71 21.31
CA LYS A 56 -29.07 0.29 20.42
C LYS A 56 -30.39 0.33 21.20
N PRO A 57 -31.53 0.56 20.54
CA PRO A 57 -32.82 0.49 21.21
C PRO A 57 -33.07 -0.94 21.70
N LYS A 58 -33.72 -1.09 22.86
CA LYS A 58 -34.15 -2.42 23.37
C LYS A 58 -35.19 -3.08 22.46
N ASP A 59 -36.01 -2.27 21.79
CA ASP A 59 -37.00 -2.71 20.82
C ASP A 59 -37.00 -1.74 19.62
N GLU A 60 -36.48 -2.19 18.49
CA GLU A 60 -36.41 -1.39 17.26
C GLU A 60 -37.79 -0.98 16.72
N ASN A 61 -38.84 -1.75 17.05
CA ASN A 61 -40.21 -1.52 16.58
C ASN A 61 -40.99 -0.54 17.47
N LYS A 62 -40.40 -0.05 18.56
CA LYS A 62 -41.01 0.91 19.48
C LYS A 62 -40.21 2.21 19.55
N PRO A 63 -40.23 3.02 18.48
CA PRO A 63 -39.64 4.35 18.54
C PRO A 63 -40.41 5.26 19.51
N ASP A 64 -39.72 6.23 20.10
CA ASP A 64 -40.31 7.24 20.99
C ASP A 64 -40.73 8.49 20.20
N GLY A 65 -40.25 8.64 18.97
CA GLY A 65 -40.63 9.71 18.05
C GLY A 65 -40.10 9.48 16.63
N CYS A 66 -40.38 10.40 15.73
CA CYS A 66 -39.85 10.33 14.37
C CYS A 66 -39.59 11.71 13.77
N ILE A 67 -38.73 11.75 12.75
CA ILE A 67 -38.52 12.91 11.88
C ILE A 67 -38.79 12.45 10.46
N TYR A 68 -39.47 13.27 9.66
CA TYR A 68 -39.63 13.00 8.24
C TYR A 68 -38.54 13.70 7.43
N SER A 69 -37.67 12.93 6.79
CA SER A 69 -36.66 13.47 5.88
C SER A 69 -37.27 13.67 4.49
N GLN A 70 -37.42 14.92 4.06
CA GLN A 70 -37.93 15.23 2.73
C GLN A 70 -36.98 14.75 1.62
N LYS A 71 -35.66 14.81 1.87
CA LYS A 71 -34.62 14.41 0.91
C LYS A 71 -34.70 12.92 0.59
N SER A 72 -34.78 12.07 1.61
CA SER A 72 -34.83 10.61 1.44
C SER A 72 -36.25 10.06 1.35
N ARG A 73 -37.28 10.86 1.63
CA ARG A 73 -38.70 10.44 1.73
C ARG A 73 -38.90 9.28 2.71
N LEU A 74 -38.10 9.25 3.77
CA LEU A 74 -38.11 8.21 4.79
C LEU A 74 -38.30 8.82 6.18
N TRP A 75 -38.90 8.01 7.05
CA TRP A 75 -38.96 8.29 8.48
C TRP A 75 -37.62 7.95 9.12
N ILE A 76 -37.05 8.93 9.83
CA ILE A 76 -35.92 8.73 10.73
C ILE A 76 -36.52 8.52 12.12
N TRP A 77 -36.42 7.30 12.62
CA TRP A 77 -36.91 6.95 13.94
C TRP A 77 -36.01 7.51 15.03
N LEU A 78 -36.63 8.01 16.09
CA LEU A 78 -35.98 8.53 17.28
C LEU A 78 -36.31 7.64 18.47
N TYR A 79 -35.33 7.39 19.32
CA TYR A 79 -35.48 6.60 20.53
C TYR A 79 -34.93 7.38 21.73
N ASP A 80 -35.56 7.23 22.89
CA ASP A 80 -35.07 7.79 24.15
C ASP A 80 -33.84 7.00 24.59
N GLU A 81 -32.76 7.71 24.90
CA GLU A 81 -31.49 7.12 25.34
C GLU A 81 -31.67 6.21 26.57
N LYS A 82 -32.67 6.48 27.43
CA LYS A 82 -33.01 5.63 28.60
C LYS A 82 -33.57 4.25 28.23
N ASN A 83 -34.17 4.13 27.04
CA ASN A 83 -34.76 2.90 26.52
C ASN A 83 -33.76 2.10 25.66
N CYS A 84 -32.49 2.46 25.70
CA CYS A 84 -31.43 1.81 24.96
C CYS A 84 -30.58 0.90 25.84
N GLU A 85 -29.84 0.00 25.21
CA GLU A 85 -28.86 -0.88 25.83
C GLU A 85 -27.53 -0.81 25.09
N ILE A 86 -26.45 -1.26 25.75
CA ILE A 86 -25.12 -1.31 25.16
C ILE A 86 -25.12 -2.33 24.02
N HIS A 87 -24.72 -1.91 22.82
CA HIS A 87 -24.67 -2.78 21.65
C HIS A 87 -23.51 -3.78 21.75
N THR A 88 -22.29 -3.29 21.98
CA THR A 88 -21.07 -4.11 22.06
C THR A 88 -20.37 -3.89 23.41
N PRO A 89 -20.54 -4.79 24.40
CA PRO A 89 -19.97 -4.61 25.74
C PRO A 89 -18.44 -4.53 25.76
N ASP A 90 -17.77 -5.24 24.84
CA ASP A 90 -16.30 -5.29 24.74
C ASP A 90 -15.69 -4.12 23.94
N LEU A 91 -16.51 -3.15 23.52
CA LEU A 91 -16.01 -2.00 22.77
C LEU A 91 -15.10 -1.16 23.67
N ALA A 92 -13.92 -0.81 23.17
CA ALA A 92 -13.01 0.09 23.86
C ALA A 92 -13.65 1.48 24.11
N PRO A 93 -13.11 2.29 25.02
CA PRO A 93 -13.65 3.61 25.30
C PRO A 93 -13.82 4.47 24.04
N ILE A 94 -14.98 5.10 23.93
CA ILE A 94 -15.36 5.90 22.76
C ILE A 94 -14.80 7.31 22.90
N TYR A 95 -14.13 7.79 21.85
CA TYR A 95 -13.60 9.14 21.73
C TYR A 95 -14.26 9.87 20.55
N GLN A 96 -14.42 11.18 20.70
CA GLN A 96 -14.77 12.04 19.57
C GLN A 96 -13.55 12.16 18.65
N TRP A 97 -13.78 12.17 17.34
CA TRP A 97 -12.70 12.23 16.35
C TRP A 97 -11.76 13.43 16.58
N ASP A 98 -12.33 14.60 16.85
CA ASP A 98 -11.58 15.84 17.09
C ASP A 98 -10.93 15.91 18.49
N ASN A 99 -11.34 15.04 19.41
CA ASN A 99 -10.85 14.98 20.79
C ASN A 99 -10.44 13.56 21.21
N ARG A 100 -9.45 13.03 20.50
CA ARG A 100 -8.86 11.71 20.72
C ARG A 100 -7.59 11.72 21.58
N ARG A 101 -7.26 12.86 22.19
CA ARG A 101 -6.09 13.05 23.06
C ARG A 101 -4.78 12.60 22.36
N GLU A 102 -4.01 11.72 23.01
CA GLU A 102 -2.74 11.19 22.49
C GLU A 102 -2.91 9.95 21.60
N LEU A 103 -4.14 9.46 21.45
CA LEU A 103 -4.42 8.25 20.69
C LEU A 103 -4.22 8.48 19.19
N LYS A 104 -3.69 7.47 18.52
CA LYS A 104 -3.40 7.50 17.08
C LYS A 104 -4.11 6.37 16.36
N THR A 105 -4.49 6.63 15.12
CA THR A 105 -4.93 5.59 14.19
C THR A 105 -3.76 4.71 13.76
N THR A 106 -4.06 3.51 13.25
CA THR A 106 -3.03 2.62 12.65
C THR A 106 -2.25 3.32 11.53
N GLY A 107 -2.91 4.16 10.73
CA GLY A 107 -2.28 4.93 9.66
C GLY A 107 -1.27 5.96 10.17
N GLU A 108 -1.54 6.60 11.30
CA GLU A 108 -0.64 7.59 11.91
C GLU A 108 0.53 6.93 12.64
N LEU A 109 0.28 5.81 13.33
CA LEU A 109 1.33 4.99 13.95
C LEU A 109 2.33 4.51 12.89
N ARG A 110 1.83 4.06 11.73
CA ARG A 110 2.70 3.65 10.60
C ARG A 110 3.62 4.76 10.11
N LYS A 111 3.25 6.04 10.23
CA LYS A 111 4.11 7.17 9.83
C LYS A 111 5.31 7.35 10.78
N ILE A 112 5.19 6.88 12.01
CA ILE A 112 6.24 6.93 13.03
C ILE A 112 6.83 5.54 13.33
N ASN A 113 6.69 4.60 12.40
CA ASN A 113 7.23 3.23 12.51
C ASN A 113 6.72 2.47 13.73
N LEU A 114 5.44 2.66 14.09
CA LEU A 114 4.76 1.89 15.12
C LEU A 114 3.61 1.09 14.51
N ALA A 115 3.32 -0.07 15.10
CA ALA A 115 2.13 -0.84 14.81
C ALA A 115 1.62 -1.57 16.07
N PRO A 116 0.29 -1.70 16.23
CA PRO A 116 -0.26 -2.60 17.22
C PRO A 116 0.06 -4.06 16.84
N ALA A 117 0.28 -4.91 17.83
CA ALA A 117 0.32 -6.36 17.59
C ALA A 117 -1.08 -6.87 17.19
N GLU A 118 -1.15 -8.01 16.51
CA GLU A 118 -2.42 -8.56 15.97
C GLU A 118 -3.46 -8.84 17.06
N ASP A 119 -2.98 -9.06 18.28
CA ASP A 119 -3.69 -9.51 19.46
C ASP A 119 -3.90 -8.40 20.50
N ILE A 120 -3.43 -7.16 20.24
CA ILE A 120 -3.65 -6.02 21.14
C ILE A 120 -5.03 -5.41 20.91
N LYS A 121 -5.83 -5.32 21.97
CA LYS A 121 -7.09 -4.57 21.97
C LYS A 121 -6.81 -3.07 21.81
N PRO A 122 -7.65 -2.33 21.08
CA PRO A 122 -7.49 -0.88 20.95
C PRO A 122 -7.68 -0.19 22.30
N ASP A 123 -6.88 0.84 22.57
CA ASP A 123 -6.99 1.69 23.77
C ASP A 123 -8.23 2.60 23.71
N GLY A 124 -8.79 2.80 22.51
CA GLY A 124 -10.04 3.50 22.29
C GLY A 124 -10.57 3.32 20.87
N VAL A 125 -11.78 3.80 20.61
CA VAL A 125 -12.36 3.85 19.26
C VAL A 125 -12.93 5.23 18.99
N ALA A 126 -12.92 5.65 17.73
CA ALA A 126 -13.63 6.85 17.30
C ALA A 126 -14.58 6.51 16.14
N TRP A 127 -15.77 7.10 16.17
CA TRP A 127 -16.75 6.93 15.11
C TRP A 127 -16.48 7.95 14.01
N VAL A 128 -16.41 7.51 12.77
CA VAL A 128 -16.23 8.37 11.60
C VAL A 128 -17.26 7.98 10.53
N TRP A 129 -17.78 8.98 9.83
CA TRP A 129 -18.63 8.75 8.67
C TRP A 129 -17.79 8.47 7.44
N ASP A 130 -17.91 7.27 6.89
CA ASP A 130 -17.36 6.93 5.59
C ASP A 130 -18.30 7.48 4.50
N LYS A 131 -17.74 8.34 3.64
CA LYS A 131 -18.49 8.95 2.55
C LYS A 131 -18.70 8.00 1.37
N GLU A 132 -17.79 7.04 1.16
CA GLU A 132 -17.84 6.12 0.03
C GLU A 132 -18.90 5.05 0.28
N GLU A 133 -18.89 4.49 1.48
CA GLU A 133 -19.85 3.45 1.91
C GLU A 133 -21.15 4.01 2.49
N GLU A 134 -21.28 5.35 2.57
CA GLU A 134 -22.38 6.08 3.21
C GLU A 134 -22.77 5.52 4.60
N CYS A 135 -21.77 5.08 5.38
CA CYS A 135 -21.99 4.42 6.66
C CYS A 135 -20.99 4.89 7.73
N GLY A 136 -21.36 4.69 8.99
CA GLY A 136 -20.50 5.00 10.13
C GLY A 136 -19.59 3.84 10.50
N VAL A 137 -18.29 4.08 10.56
CA VAL A 137 -17.29 3.07 10.90
C VAL A 137 -16.57 3.42 12.20
N TRP A 138 -16.36 2.42 13.05
CA TRP A 138 -15.52 2.53 14.23
C TRP A 138 -14.05 2.37 13.86
N ILE A 139 -13.26 3.41 14.04
CA ILE A 139 -11.81 3.40 13.80
C ILE A 139 -11.11 3.07 15.11
N PRO A 140 -10.30 1.99 15.17
CA PRO A 140 -9.52 1.67 16.35
C PRO A 140 -8.39 2.69 16.56
N LEU A 141 -8.19 3.06 17.81
CA LEU A 141 -7.19 4.01 18.26
C LEU A 141 -6.28 3.37 19.31
N TYR A 142 -5.01 3.75 19.28
CA TYR A 142 -3.98 3.14 20.10
C TYR A 142 -3.05 4.20 20.68
N LEU A 143 -2.54 3.96 21.88
CA LEU A 143 -1.44 4.71 22.46
C LEU A 143 -0.12 4.30 21.79
N PRO A 144 0.78 5.25 21.47
CA PRO A 144 2.10 4.91 20.95
C PRO A 144 2.87 3.93 21.83
N ASN A 145 2.76 4.05 23.15
CA ASN A 145 3.46 3.20 24.12
C ASN A 145 2.92 1.77 24.17
N SER A 146 1.68 1.54 23.72
CA SER A 146 1.08 0.20 23.60
C SER A 146 1.49 -0.50 22.28
N CYS A 147 2.19 0.20 21.40
CA CYS A 147 2.56 -0.30 20.07
C CYS A 147 4.03 -0.73 20.01
N LYS A 148 4.34 -1.67 19.12
CA LYS A 148 5.72 -2.10 18.87
C LYS A 148 6.31 -1.28 17.74
N TRP A 149 7.62 -1.02 17.84
CA TRP A 149 8.36 -0.47 16.72
C TRP A 149 8.35 -1.46 15.56
N GLN A 150 7.76 -1.03 14.46
CA GLN A 150 7.67 -1.76 13.21
C GLN A 150 7.89 -0.76 12.09
N ALA A 151 9.15 -0.51 11.76
CA ALA A 151 9.46 0.31 10.59
C ALA A 151 8.88 -0.33 9.34
N ARG A 152 8.29 0.51 8.49
CA ARG A 152 7.90 0.06 7.15
C ARG A 152 9.14 -0.45 6.45
N ASP A 153 9.13 -1.73 6.14
CA ASP A 153 10.18 -2.30 5.36
C ASP A 153 10.11 -1.74 3.93
N ASN A 154 11.23 -1.21 3.48
CA ASN A 154 11.35 -0.64 2.15
C ASN A 154 11.86 -1.74 1.23
N TRP A 155 11.07 -2.12 0.24
CA TRP A 155 11.49 -3.14 -0.72
C TRP A 155 12.54 -2.58 -1.68
N ILE A 156 13.66 -3.28 -1.83
CA ILE A 156 14.77 -2.91 -2.69
C ILE A 156 14.85 -3.90 -3.85
N THR A 157 14.98 -3.39 -5.08
CA THR A 157 15.17 -4.26 -6.26
C THR A 157 16.58 -4.83 -6.31
N LYS A 158 16.76 -5.95 -7.04
CA LYS A 158 18.11 -6.50 -7.30
C LYS A 158 19.09 -5.44 -7.85
N THR A 159 18.63 -4.58 -8.76
CA THR A 159 19.45 -3.50 -9.32
C THR A 159 19.83 -2.46 -8.27
N ALA A 160 18.88 -2.06 -7.41
CA ALA A 160 19.15 -1.11 -6.33
C ALA A 160 20.11 -1.69 -5.26
N LEU A 161 20.09 -3.01 -5.01
CA LEU A 161 21.11 -3.66 -4.18
C LEU A 161 22.52 -3.50 -4.75
N LYS A 162 22.67 -3.70 -6.07
CA LYS A 162 23.96 -3.53 -6.76
C LYS A 162 24.45 -2.07 -6.75
N GLN A 163 23.53 -1.12 -6.86
CA GLN A 163 23.89 0.31 -6.94
C GLN A 163 24.11 0.94 -5.56
N LYS A 164 23.18 0.73 -4.62
CA LYS A 164 23.18 1.39 -3.31
C LYS A 164 24.05 0.68 -2.29
N TYR A 165 24.00 -0.65 -2.26
CA TYR A 165 24.78 -1.49 -1.33
C TYR A 165 25.98 -2.14 -2.04
N LEU A 166 26.28 -1.75 -3.28
CA LEU A 166 27.44 -2.24 -4.03
C LEU A 166 27.55 -3.78 -4.11
N LEU A 167 26.45 -4.52 -3.93
CA LEU A 167 26.51 -5.98 -3.83
C LEU A 167 26.77 -6.62 -5.19
N SER A 168 27.69 -7.58 -5.23
CA SER A 168 27.88 -8.43 -6.41
C SER A 168 26.80 -9.52 -6.51
N ASP A 169 26.67 -10.19 -7.66
CA ASP A 169 25.78 -11.34 -7.79
C ASP A 169 26.13 -12.48 -6.82
N GLY A 170 27.41 -12.63 -6.44
CA GLY A 170 27.83 -13.60 -5.42
C GLY A 170 27.30 -13.25 -4.02
N TRP A 171 27.37 -11.97 -3.64
CA TRP A 171 26.80 -11.48 -2.38
C TRP A 171 25.28 -11.56 -2.36
N ILE A 172 24.62 -11.23 -3.47
CA ILE A 172 23.16 -11.39 -3.61
C ILE A 172 22.75 -12.87 -3.52
N LYS A 173 23.56 -13.79 -4.08
CA LYS A 173 23.33 -15.22 -3.93
C LYS A 173 23.48 -15.68 -2.47
N LYS A 174 24.46 -15.13 -1.72
CA LYS A 174 24.62 -15.39 -0.28
C LYS A 174 23.43 -14.86 0.54
N LEU A 175 22.85 -13.73 0.16
CA LEU A 175 21.64 -13.16 0.78
C LEU A 175 20.40 -14.06 0.60
N GLY A 176 20.40 -14.95 -0.39
CA GLY A 176 19.33 -15.93 -0.65
C GLY A 176 18.23 -15.45 -1.60
N GLU A 177 17.11 -16.15 -1.62
CA GLU A 177 15.97 -15.85 -2.50
C GLU A 177 15.31 -14.50 -2.14
N PRO A 178 14.74 -13.78 -3.12
CA PRO A 178 14.01 -12.54 -2.87
C PRO A 178 12.75 -12.79 -2.05
N ASP A 179 12.40 -11.84 -1.19
CA ASP A 179 11.20 -11.90 -0.35
C ASP A 179 9.91 -11.79 -1.17
N LYS A 180 9.95 -11.02 -2.28
CA LYS A 180 8.81 -10.86 -3.19
C LYS A 180 9.25 -10.86 -4.64
N LYS A 181 8.42 -11.43 -5.51
CA LYS A 181 8.55 -11.37 -6.96
C LYS A 181 7.32 -10.65 -7.52
N LEU A 182 7.53 -9.56 -8.26
CA LEU A 182 6.46 -8.81 -8.93
C LEU A 182 6.59 -8.95 -10.45
N GLU A 183 5.48 -8.96 -11.15
CA GLU A 183 5.49 -8.90 -12.62
C GLU A 183 6.05 -7.56 -13.11
N ASN A 184 6.81 -7.60 -14.19
CA ASN A 184 7.37 -6.39 -14.79
C ASN A 184 6.30 -5.69 -15.64
N ARG A 185 5.69 -4.62 -15.09
CA ARG A 185 4.65 -3.85 -15.79
C ARG A 185 5.09 -3.29 -17.14
N ASN A 186 6.38 -2.98 -17.31
CA ASN A 186 6.88 -2.35 -18.54
C ASN A 186 7.18 -3.38 -19.64
N TYR A 187 7.43 -4.64 -19.28
CA TYR A 187 7.84 -5.68 -20.23
C TYR A 187 7.22 -7.03 -19.84
N ARG A 188 6.11 -7.38 -20.49
CA ARG A 188 5.33 -8.59 -20.18
C ARG A 188 6.14 -9.89 -20.27
N ASN A 189 7.15 -9.94 -21.13
CA ASN A 189 8.01 -11.12 -21.33
C ASN A 189 9.36 -11.02 -20.59
N ALA A 190 9.59 -9.97 -19.81
CA ALA A 190 10.82 -9.84 -19.04
C ALA A 190 10.76 -10.66 -17.74
N ALA A 191 11.93 -10.95 -17.18
CA ALA A 191 12.02 -11.60 -15.89
C ALA A 191 11.30 -10.78 -14.79
N PRO A 192 10.64 -11.43 -13.81
CA PRO A 192 9.99 -10.75 -12.70
C PRO A 192 10.93 -9.86 -11.91
N ILE A 193 10.41 -8.75 -11.40
CA ILE A 193 11.11 -7.84 -10.49
C ILE A 193 11.30 -8.57 -9.15
N GLN A 194 12.56 -8.79 -8.79
CA GLN A 194 12.94 -9.36 -7.50
C GLN A 194 13.07 -8.24 -6.47
N LEU A 195 12.33 -8.36 -5.36
CA LEU A 195 12.31 -7.44 -4.25
C LEU A 195 12.87 -8.09 -3.00
N TYR A 196 13.76 -7.36 -2.33
CA TYR A 196 14.42 -7.76 -1.09
C TYR A 196 14.04 -6.76 0.01
N SER A 197 13.78 -7.29 1.20
CA SER A 197 13.56 -6.51 2.42
C SER A 197 14.80 -5.69 2.72
N ARG A 198 14.64 -4.37 2.92
CA ARG A 198 15.77 -3.52 3.33
C ARG A 198 16.29 -3.93 4.69
N GLN A 199 15.39 -4.23 5.63
CA GLN A 199 15.76 -4.66 6.96
C GLN A 199 16.55 -5.97 6.92
N ARG A 200 16.12 -6.94 6.12
CA ARG A 200 16.85 -8.21 5.94
C ARG A 200 18.24 -8.01 5.34
N VAL A 201 18.34 -7.14 4.32
CA VAL A 201 19.62 -6.82 3.66
C VAL A 201 20.57 -6.16 4.66
N GLU A 202 20.10 -5.16 5.41
CA GLU A 202 20.92 -4.45 6.39
C GLU A 202 21.33 -5.35 7.56
N ALA A 203 20.44 -6.22 8.05
CA ALA A 203 20.76 -7.21 9.06
C ALA A 203 21.84 -8.19 8.57
N PHE A 204 21.68 -8.74 7.36
CA PHE A 204 22.67 -9.63 6.75
C PHE A 204 24.04 -8.94 6.58
N LEU A 205 24.07 -7.67 6.19
CA LEU A 205 25.33 -6.92 6.07
C LEU A 205 25.95 -6.61 7.44
N ALA A 206 25.15 -6.35 8.47
CA ALA A 206 25.64 -6.16 9.83
C ALA A 206 26.25 -7.45 10.39
N GLU A 207 25.62 -8.60 10.16
CA GLU A 207 26.13 -9.91 10.56
C GLU A 207 27.44 -10.29 9.82
N ASN A 208 27.60 -9.83 8.58
CA ASN A 208 28.77 -10.11 7.74
C ASN A 208 29.70 -8.89 7.55
N ALA A 209 29.68 -7.94 8.49
CA ALA A 209 30.29 -6.62 8.30
C ALA A 209 31.79 -6.68 7.99
N THR A 210 32.53 -7.57 8.65
CA THR A 210 33.99 -7.72 8.46
C THR A 210 34.33 -8.31 7.09
N GLU A 211 33.64 -9.38 6.68
CA GLU A 211 33.82 -9.97 5.35
C GLU A 211 33.44 -8.97 4.25
N TYR A 212 32.34 -8.26 4.45
CA TYR A 212 31.84 -7.26 3.50
C TYR A 212 32.81 -6.08 3.35
N ALA A 213 33.37 -5.55 4.45
CA ALA A 213 34.37 -4.50 4.40
C ALA A 213 35.63 -4.93 3.63
N HIS A 214 36.18 -6.11 3.94
CA HIS A 214 37.33 -6.65 3.19
C HIS A 214 37.03 -6.86 1.70
N TRP A 215 35.80 -7.24 1.37
CA TRP A 215 35.38 -7.37 -0.01
C TRP A 215 35.31 -6.01 -0.72
N LEU A 216 34.83 -4.97 -0.06
CA LEU A 216 34.82 -3.60 -0.59
C LEU A 216 36.24 -3.10 -0.87
N ASP A 217 37.19 -3.30 0.05
CA ASP A 217 38.59 -2.93 -0.16
C ASP A 217 39.20 -3.59 -1.40
N LYS A 218 38.93 -4.89 -1.59
CA LYS A 218 39.38 -5.63 -2.77
C LYS A 218 38.76 -5.07 -4.04
N ARG A 219 37.46 -4.76 -4.01
CA ARG A 219 36.75 -4.18 -5.14
C ARG A 219 37.32 -2.81 -5.52
N GLU A 220 37.60 -1.95 -4.55
CA GLU A 220 38.21 -0.64 -4.80
C GLU A 220 39.59 -0.76 -5.44
N LYS A 221 40.42 -1.69 -4.95
CA LYS A 221 41.72 -2.00 -5.58
C LYS A 221 41.56 -2.45 -7.04
N HIS A 222 40.60 -3.32 -7.33
CA HIS A 222 40.31 -3.75 -8.70
C HIS A 222 39.82 -2.60 -9.58
N LEU A 223 38.98 -1.70 -9.05
CA LEU A 223 38.52 -0.51 -9.78
C LEU A 223 39.67 0.46 -10.07
N ALA A 224 40.56 0.68 -9.10
CA ALA A 224 41.74 1.50 -9.30
C ALA A 224 42.64 0.93 -10.40
N ILE A 225 42.94 -0.37 -10.35
CA ILE A 225 43.71 -1.07 -11.39
C ILE A 225 43.03 -0.96 -12.76
N PHE A 226 41.70 -1.14 -12.81
CA PHE A 226 40.94 -1.00 -14.04
C PHE A 226 41.03 0.42 -14.61
N GLU A 227 40.84 1.45 -13.78
CA GLU A 227 40.87 2.84 -14.23
C GLU A 227 42.26 3.23 -14.74
N THR A 228 43.34 2.81 -14.06
CA THR A 228 44.73 3.02 -14.53
C THR A 228 45.00 2.34 -15.87
N ASN A 229 44.35 1.22 -16.16
CA ASN A 229 44.54 0.45 -17.40
C ASN A 229 43.48 0.70 -18.46
N LYS A 230 42.50 1.57 -18.18
CA LYS A 230 41.29 1.76 -18.99
C LYS A 230 41.62 2.10 -20.43
N ASP A 231 42.49 3.08 -20.64
CA ASP A 231 42.87 3.53 -21.99
C ASP A 231 43.65 2.46 -22.77
N LYS A 232 44.50 1.69 -22.08
CA LYS A 232 45.21 0.55 -22.69
C LYS A 232 44.23 -0.55 -23.09
N ILE A 233 43.25 -0.86 -22.23
CA ILE A 233 42.21 -1.85 -22.50
C ILE A 233 41.33 -1.40 -23.68
N PHE A 234 40.90 -0.14 -23.71
CA PHE A 234 40.09 0.41 -24.80
C PHE A 234 40.87 0.48 -26.12
N SER A 235 42.12 0.93 -26.09
CA SER A 235 43.00 0.96 -27.27
C SER A 235 43.16 -0.45 -27.85
N ARG A 236 43.46 -1.45 -27.02
CA ARG A 236 43.59 -2.84 -27.46
C ARG A 236 42.27 -3.39 -28.01
N ARG A 237 41.13 -3.08 -27.39
CA ARG A 237 39.81 -3.50 -27.90
C ARG A 237 39.46 -2.86 -29.23
N ASN A 238 39.72 -1.57 -29.40
CA ASN A 238 39.47 -0.87 -30.66
C ASN A 238 40.35 -1.42 -31.77
N LEU A 239 41.61 -1.72 -31.46
CA LEU A 239 42.52 -2.38 -32.39
C LEU A 239 42.00 -3.74 -32.84
N ILE A 240 41.57 -4.60 -31.90
CA ILE A 240 40.98 -5.91 -32.24
C ILE A 240 39.73 -5.73 -33.10
N LYS A 241 38.84 -4.80 -32.76
CA LYS A 241 37.64 -4.51 -33.57
C LYS A 241 37.99 -4.09 -35.00
N GLN A 242 38.99 -3.22 -35.16
CA GLN A 242 39.45 -2.77 -36.46
C GLN A 242 40.04 -3.94 -37.26
N GLN A 243 40.91 -4.72 -36.65
CA GLN A 243 41.48 -5.92 -37.27
C GLN A 243 40.41 -6.93 -37.69
N THR A 244 39.42 -7.21 -36.83
CA THR A 244 38.30 -8.09 -37.16
C THR A 244 37.49 -7.54 -38.35
N ALA A 245 37.22 -6.23 -38.38
CA ALA A 245 36.51 -5.60 -39.50
C ALA A 245 37.31 -5.70 -40.82
N ASP A 246 38.63 -5.50 -40.77
CA ASP A 246 39.51 -5.60 -41.92
C ASP A 246 39.61 -7.05 -42.44
N CYS A 247 39.72 -8.03 -41.54
CA CYS A 247 39.72 -9.45 -41.89
C CYS A 247 38.39 -9.89 -42.55
N LEU A 248 37.25 -9.43 -42.04
CA LEU A 248 35.93 -9.74 -42.61
C LEU A 248 35.70 -9.10 -44.00
N ARG A 249 36.43 -8.03 -44.33
CA ARG A 249 36.37 -7.36 -45.65
C ARG A 249 37.35 -7.93 -46.66
N CYS A 250 38.28 -8.79 -46.25
CA CYS A 250 39.29 -9.34 -47.14
C CYS A 250 38.65 -10.28 -48.17
N ALA A 251 38.97 -10.08 -49.46
CA ALA A 251 38.45 -10.88 -50.58
C ALA A 251 38.83 -12.37 -50.53
N SER A 252 39.74 -12.77 -49.63
CA SER A 252 40.17 -14.16 -49.43
C SER A 252 39.51 -14.86 -48.23
N GLY A 253 38.58 -14.19 -47.56
CA GLY A 253 37.81 -14.78 -46.46
C GLY A 253 36.81 -15.79 -47.00
N CYS A 254 36.92 -17.06 -46.60
CA CYS A 254 35.90 -18.07 -46.87
C CYS A 254 35.33 -18.63 -45.56
N SER A 255 34.01 -18.81 -45.51
CA SER A 255 33.36 -19.47 -44.39
C SER A 255 33.52 -20.98 -44.54
N LEU A 256 34.11 -21.65 -43.54
CA LEU A 256 34.19 -23.09 -43.44
C LEU A 256 33.15 -23.62 -42.44
N PRO A 257 32.75 -24.90 -42.51
CA PRO A 257 31.78 -25.50 -41.57
C PRO A 257 32.15 -25.35 -40.08
N ASN A 258 33.43 -25.17 -39.78
CA ASN A 258 33.96 -25.05 -38.42
C ASN A 258 34.41 -23.63 -38.05
N GLY A 259 34.16 -22.61 -38.89
CA GLY A 259 34.52 -21.21 -38.62
C GLY A 259 34.95 -20.41 -39.85
N PHE A 260 35.26 -19.13 -39.65
CA PHE A 260 35.74 -18.23 -40.70
C PHE A 260 37.24 -18.43 -40.96
N PHE A 261 37.62 -18.64 -42.22
CA PHE A 261 39.00 -18.84 -42.64
C PHE A 261 39.48 -17.65 -43.48
N CYS A 262 40.55 -16.99 -43.05
CA CYS A 262 41.22 -15.95 -43.83
C CYS A 262 42.51 -16.53 -44.42
N ALA A 263 42.56 -16.72 -45.74
CA ALA A 263 43.68 -17.37 -46.42
C ALA A 263 44.88 -16.43 -46.65
N ILE A 264 44.65 -15.11 -46.68
CA ILE A 264 45.73 -14.13 -46.81
C ILE A 264 46.21 -13.77 -45.42
N HIS A 265 47.44 -14.19 -45.12
CA HIS A 265 48.29 -13.51 -44.13
C HIS A 265 48.33 -12.03 -44.58
N PRO A 266 47.63 -11.10 -43.90
CA PRO A 266 47.55 -9.75 -44.42
C PRO A 266 48.91 -9.10 -44.16
N MET A 267 49.80 -9.21 -45.14
CA MET A 267 51.09 -8.54 -45.12
C MET A 267 50.80 -7.04 -45.16
N GLY A 268 50.89 -6.39 -44.01
CA GLY A 268 50.63 -4.95 -43.86
C GLY A 268 49.78 -4.53 -42.66
N VAL A 269 49.20 -5.47 -41.88
CA VAL A 269 48.53 -5.06 -40.62
C VAL A 269 49.58 -4.89 -39.53
N GLN A 270 49.63 -3.71 -38.92
CA GLN A 270 50.65 -3.33 -37.93
C GLN A 270 50.67 -4.20 -36.66
N PHE A 271 49.64 -5.01 -36.42
CA PHE A 271 49.51 -5.79 -35.19
C PHE A 271 49.25 -7.27 -35.50
N MET A 272 50.35 -8.02 -35.44
CA MET A 272 50.39 -9.48 -35.62
C MET A 272 50.66 -10.20 -34.29
N PRO A 273 50.21 -11.46 -34.13
CA PRO A 273 49.29 -12.19 -35.01
C PRO A 273 47.81 -11.85 -34.75
N CYS A 274 46.93 -12.12 -35.72
CA CYS A 274 45.49 -12.12 -35.49
C CYS A 274 45.15 -13.09 -34.35
N PRO A 275 44.29 -12.74 -33.37
CA PRO A 275 43.98 -13.61 -32.25
C PRO A 275 43.44 -14.99 -32.66
N ASP A 276 42.80 -15.06 -33.83
CA ASP A 276 42.22 -16.29 -34.40
C ASP A 276 43.16 -17.01 -35.38
N TRP A 277 44.38 -16.51 -35.58
CA TRP A 277 45.35 -17.18 -36.44
C TRP A 277 45.88 -18.45 -35.76
N ARG A 278 45.72 -19.59 -36.44
CA ARG A 278 46.35 -20.85 -36.08
C ARG A 278 47.30 -21.27 -37.19
N GLU A 279 48.57 -21.42 -36.85
CA GLU A 279 49.56 -22.02 -37.74
C GLU A 279 49.17 -23.47 -38.02
N ARG A 280 49.11 -23.87 -39.30
CA ARG A 280 49.03 -25.29 -39.63
C ARG A 280 50.38 -25.92 -39.27
N LYS A 281 50.40 -26.83 -38.31
CA LYS A 281 51.51 -27.78 -38.20
C LYS A 281 51.44 -28.68 -39.44
N SER A 282 52.49 -28.67 -40.24
CA SER A 282 52.69 -29.65 -41.30
C SER A 282 52.97 -31.00 -40.64
N ASP A 283 52.02 -31.92 -40.79
CA ASP A 283 52.27 -33.36 -40.68
C ASP A 283 52.93 -33.86 -41.98
#